data_AF-A0A1F4MXA0-F1
#
_entry.id   AF-A0A1F4MXA0-F1
#
_cell.length_a   1.000
_cell.length_b   1.000
_cell.length_c   1.000
_cell.angle_alpha   90.00
_cell.angle_beta   90.00
_cell.angle_gamma   90.00
#
_symmetry.space_group_name_H-M   'P 1'
#
loop_
_entity.id
_entity.type
_entity.pdbx_description
1 polymer ?
#
loop_
_entity_poly.entity_id
_entity_poly.type
_entity_poly.pdbx_seq_one_letter_code
_entity_poly.pdbx_strand_id
1 'polypeptide(L)'
;MIQLLVSIFFLLIFTVSCKNPFAPALADENASHSHLLTQQKTPEEVLTNFRYAYTFKDSLVYSEVLDSTFLFKSIDYNIYPPRPIEWGRDTDLRTTGGMFRYFRTLDVVWNTLSQADTVSPPVSSPDFTGYVIEHHITYTLTLDGGRAIPPLNGEVLFQFIQRGPRYYISFWEDLKI
;
A
#
# COMPACT_ATOMS: atom_id res chain seq x y z
N MET A 1 -47.09 -20.26 33.25
CA MET A 1 -46.05 -19.31 33.72
C MET A 1 -44.71 -19.55 33.02
N ILE A 2 -44.15 -20.76 33.06
CA ILE A 2 -42.87 -21.12 32.42
C ILE A 2 -42.90 -20.94 30.89
N GLN A 3 -43.97 -21.37 30.20
CA GLN A 3 -44.06 -21.18 28.74
C GLN A 3 -44.12 -19.71 28.31
N LEU A 4 -44.74 -18.86 29.12
CA LEU A 4 -44.79 -17.41 28.88
C LEU A 4 -43.38 -16.79 28.98
N LEU A 5 -42.59 -17.22 29.98
CA LEU A 5 -41.20 -16.80 30.16
C LEU A 5 -40.30 -17.25 29.00
N VAL A 6 -40.48 -18.47 28.50
CA VAL A 6 -39.71 -18.98 27.35
C VAL A 6 -40.04 -18.22 26.07
N SER A 7 -41.32 -17.91 25.82
CA SER A 7 -41.73 -17.11 24.67
C SER A 7 -41.21 -15.67 24.75
N ILE A 8 -41.19 -15.05 25.93
CA ILE A 8 -40.62 -13.71 26.13
C ILE A 8 -39.09 -13.72 25.90
N PHE A 9 -38.40 -14.75 26.38
CA PHE A 9 -36.96 -14.91 26.17
C PHE A 9 -36.60 -15.08 24.69
N PHE A 10 -37.35 -15.91 23.94
CA PHE A 10 -37.16 -16.05 22.50
C PHE A 10 -37.44 -14.75 21.74
N LEU A 11 -38.48 -14.01 22.12
CA LEU A 11 -38.80 -12.71 21.50
C LEU A 11 -37.70 -11.66 21.74
N LEU A 12 -37.05 -11.69 22.90
CA LEU A 12 -35.91 -10.84 23.24
C LEU A 12 -34.65 -11.15 22.42
N ILE A 13 -34.42 -12.41 22.02
CA ILE A 13 -33.26 -12.78 21.20
C ILE A 13 -33.38 -12.23 19.77
N PHE A 14 -34.59 -12.19 19.20
CA PHE A 14 -34.81 -11.67 17.86
C PHE A 14 -34.56 -10.15 17.73
N THR A 15 -34.71 -9.36 18.80
CA THR A 15 -34.47 -7.91 18.75
C THR A 15 -33.00 -7.53 18.86
N VAL A 16 -32.12 -8.43 19.32
CA VAL A 16 -30.67 -8.19 19.40
C VAL A 16 -29.92 -8.67 18.15
N SER A 17 -30.55 -9.48 17.29
CA SER A 17 -29.91 -10.08 16.11
C SER A 17 -29.71 -9.10 14.92
N CYS A 18 -30.19 -7.86 15.01
CA CYS A 18 -30.03 -6.87 13.94
C CYS A 18 -28.70 -6.09 13.99
N LYS A 19 -27.85 -6.32 14.99
CA LYS A 19 -26.49 -5.74 15.02
C LYS A 19 -25.47 -6.78 14.55
N ASN A 20 -25.17 -6.77 13.26
CA ASN A 20 -24.07 -7.54 12.70
C ASN A 20 -22.75 -6.92 13.19
N PRO A 21 -21.95 -7.60 14.04
CA PRO A 21 -20.67 -7.07 14.52
C PRO A 21 -19.59 -7.00 13.42
N PHE A 22 -19.87 -7.57 12.24
CA PHE A 22 -19.03 -7.52 11.04
C PHE A 22 -19.53 -6.51 9.99
N ALA A 23 -20.66 -5.83 10.23
CA ALA A 23 -21.12 -4.80 9.31
C ALA A 23 -20.32 -3.50 9.54
N PRO A 24 -19.66 -2.95 8.53
CA PRO A 24 -18.99 -1.67 8.67
C PRO A 24 -20.03 -0.58 9.00
N ALA A 25 -19.67 0.32 9.92
CA ALA A 25 -20.48 1.49 10.18
C ALA A 25 -20.56 2.36 8.92
N LEU A 26 -21.68 3.08 8.75
CA LEU A 26 -21.76 4.11 7.72
C LEU A 26 -20.66 5.14 8.02
N ALA A 27 -19.78 5.36 7.04
CA ALA A 27 -18.65 6.26 7.22
C ALA A 27 -19.16 7.70 7.36
N ASP A 28 -18.71 8.39 8.41
CA ASP A 28 -18.85 9.85 8.51
C ASP A 28 -17.83 10.50 7.57
N GLU A 29 -18.31 11.27 6.60
CA GLU A 29 -17.48 11.94 5.59
C GLU A 29 -16.48 12.97 6.19
N ASN A 30 -16.64 13.29 7.49
CA ASN A 30 -15.86 14.30 8.21
C ASN A 30 -14.91 13.75 9.30
N ALA A 31 -14.73 12.43 9.44
CA ALA A 31 -13.71 11.91 10.36
C ALA A 31 -12.31 12.36 9.88
N SER A 32 -11.35 12.58 10.78
CA SER A 32 -9.96 12.85 10.38
C SER A 32 -9.29 11.55 9.95
N HIS A 33 -9.10 11.36 8.64
CA HIS A 33 -8.74 10.09 7.98
C HIS A 33 -7.23 9.78 7.95
N SER A 34 -6.46 9.94 9.03
CA SER A 34 -5.00 9.70 8.95
C SER A 34 -4.59 8.22 8.78
N HIS A 35 -5.54 7.27 8.86
CA HIS A 35 -5.28 5.82 8.74
C HIS A 35 -6.33 5.05 7.92
N LEU A 36 -7.13 5.75 7.10
CA LEU A 36 -8.15 5.10 6.28
C LEU A 36 -7.59 4.68 4.92
N LEU A 37 -7.90 3.45 4.53
CA LEU A 37 -7.67 2.95 3.19
C LEU A 37 -8.43 3.83 2.19
N THR A 38 -7.70 4.42 1.25
CA THR A 38 -8.24 5.33 0.24
C THR A 38 -8.82 4.57 -0.94
N GLN A 39 -9.44 5.28 -1.88
CA GLN A 39 -9.97 4.70 -3.11
C GLN A 39 -8.92 4.62 -4.23
N GLN A 40 -7.67 5.02 -3.99
CA GLN A 40 -6.57 5.07 -4.97
C GLN A 40 -6.90 5.89 -6.22
N LYS A 41 -7.62 6.99 -6.07
CA LYS A 41 -8.01 7.87 -7.18
C LYS A 41 -6.89 8.82 -7.63
N THR A 42 -5.82 8.95 -6.84
CA THR A 42 -4.63 9.75 -7.17
C THR A 42 -3.35 9.00 -6.76
N PRO A 43 -2.17 9.36 -7.31
CA PRO A 43 -0.88 8.84 -6.85
C PRO A 43 -0.66 8.98 -5.33
N GLU A 44 -1.07 10.09 -4.73
CA GLU A 44 -0.95 10.35 -3.29
C GLU A 44 -1.83 9.41 -2.46
N GLU A 45 -3.03 9.09 -2.96
CA GLU A 45 -3.89 8.07 -2.37
C GLU A 45 -3.24 6.67 -2.42
N VAL A 46 -2.53 6.33 -3.51
CA VAL A 46 -1.74 5.10 -3.62
C VAL A 46 -0.62 5.06 -2.58
N LEU A 47 0.11 6.16 -2.41
CA LEU A 47 1.18 6.28 -1.40
C LEU A 47 0.64 6.18 0.04
N THR A 48 -0.58 6.68 0.27
CA THR A 48 -1.29 6.53 1.55
C THR A 48 -1.59 5.06 1.83
N ASN A 49 -2.11 4.33 0.84
CA ASN A 49 -2.36 2.89 0.97
C ASN A 49 -1.07 2.07 1.09
N PHE A 50 0.01 2.48 0.41
CA PHE A 50 1.32 1.86 0.55
C PHE A 50 1.82 1.98 1.99
N ARG A 51 1.78 3.19 2.58
CA ARG A 51 2.15 3.41 3.98
C ARG A 51 1.30 2.57 4.91
N TYR A 52 -0.03 2.57 4.72
CA TYR A 52 -0.94 1.71 5.48
C TYR A 52 -0.48 0.25 5.44
N ALA A 53 -0.16 -0.29 4.26
CA ALA A 53 0.28 -1.66 4.12
C ALA A 53 1.57 -1.94 4.90
N TYR A 54 2.53 -1.01 4.91
CA TYR A 54 3.76 -1.14 5.71
C TYR A 54 3.46 -1.08 7.21
N THR A 55 2.71 -0.07 7.67
CA THR A 55 2.36 0.14 9.09
C THR A 55 1.62 -1.07 9.68
N PHE A 56 0.65 -1.59 8.93
CA PHE A 56 -0.20 -2.70 9.39
C PHE A 56 0.27 -4.08 8.91
N LYS A 57 1.35 -4.14 8.13
CA LYS A 57 1.90 -5.38 7.55
C LYS A 57 0.85 -6.13 6.71
N ASP A 58 0.01 -5.37 6.01
CA ASP A 58 -1.09 -5.89 5.19
C ASP A 58 -0.60 -6.18 3.77
N SER A 59 -0.24 -7.43 3.52
CA SER A 59 0.25 -7.87 2.21
C SER A 59 -0.82 -7.80 1.11
N LEU A 60 -2.11 -7.85 1.47
CA LEU A 60 -3.19 -7.73 0.48
C LEU A 60 -3.25 -6.30 -0.03
N VAL A 61 -3.31 -5.32 0.87
CA VAL A 61 -3.28 -3.89 0.49
C VAL A 61 -1.98 -3.56 -0.26
N TYR A 62 -0.84 -4.09 0.18
CA TYR A 62 0.42 -3.92 -0.56
C TYR A 62 0.31 -4.43 -2.00
N SER A 63 -0.34 -5.58 -2.20
CA SER A 63 -0.52 -6.12 -3.55
C SER A 63 -1.45 -5.28 -4.43
N GLU A 64 -2.39 -4.55 -3.84
CA GLU A 64 -3.35 -3.71 -4.55
C GLU A 64 -2.81 -2.33 -4.97
N VAL A 65 -1.67 -1.91 -4.43
CA VAL A 65 -1.00 -0.67 -4.88
C VAL A 65 -0.07 -0.89 -6.07
N LEU A 66 0.30 -2.13 -6.39
CA LEU A 66 1.21 -2.47 -7.50
C LEU A 66 0.43 -2.94 -8.75
N ASP A 67 0.71 -2.34 -9.91
CA ASP A 67 0.14 -2.78 -11.19
C ASP A 67 0.65 -4.18 -11.55
N SER A 68 -0.14 -4.93 -12.31
CA SER A 68 0.26 -6.23 -12.88
C SER A 68 1.59 -6.20 -13.65
N THR A 69 1.93 -5.07 -14.27
CA THR A 69 3.17 -4.86 -15.03
C THR A 69 4.28 -4.23 -14.20
N PHE A 70 4.15 -4.22 -12.86
CA PHE A 70 5.10 -3.60 -11.96
C PHE A 70 6.52 -4.13 -12.16
N LEU A 71 7.47 -3.19 -12.21
CA LEU A 71 8.89 -3.45 -12.24
C LEU A 71 9.61 -2.63 -11.17
N PHE A 72 10.40 -3.31 -10.34
CA PHE A 72 11.33 -2.71 -9.41
C PHE A 72 12.73 -2.69 -10.00
N LYS A 73 13.49 -1.62 -9.76
CA LYS A 73 14.88 -1.45 -10.17
C LYS A 73 15.71 -0.86 -9.03
N SER A 74 16.90 -1.42 -8.82
CA SER A 74 17.88 -0.87 -7.88
C SER A 74 19.31 -1.25 -8.32
N ILE A 75 20.31 -0.79 -7.59
CA ILE A 75 21.72 -1.17 -7.80
C ILE A 75 22.12 -2.22 -6.77
N ASP A 76 22.64 -3.35 -7.23
CA ASP A 76 23.26 -4.35 -6.36
C ASP A 76 24.70 -3.96 -6.04
N TYR A 77 24.91 -3.52 -4.81
CA TYR A 77 26.22 -3.18 -4.26
C TYR A 77 26.97 -4.37 -3.66
N ASN A 78 26.38 -5.57 -3.64
CA ASN A 78 27.05 -6.78 -3.13
C ASN A 78 28.04 -7.39 -4.13
N ILE A 79 28.03 -6.91 -5.38
CA ILE A 79 28.92 -7.34 -6.45
C ILE A 79 29.80 -6.18 -6.95
N TYR A 80 31.00 -6.49 -7.46
CA TYR A 80 31.93 -5.50 -8.00
C TYR A 80 32.27 -5.77 -9.48
N PRO A 81 32.09 -4.79 -10.39
CA PRO A 81 31.46 -3.50 -10.17
C PRO A 81 29.95 -3.64 -9.86
N PRO A 82 29.32 -2.68 -9.15
CA PRO A 82 27.88 -2.68 -8.91
C PRO A 82 27.09 -2.77 -10.23
N ARG A 83 25.97 -3.49 -10.23
CA ARG A 83 25.12 -3.65 -11.43
C ARG A 83 23.66 -3.42 -11.10
N PRO A 84 22.84 -3.00 -12.09
CA PRO A 84 21.40 -2.96 -11.92
C PRO A 84 20.82 -4.34 -11.62
N ILE A 85 19.84 -4.37 -10.73
CA ILE A 85 18.95 -5.50 -10.51
C ILE A 85 17.51 -5.08 -10.78
N GLU A 86 16.75 -5.98 -11.39
CA GLU A 86 15.36 -5.75 -11.78
C GLU A 86 14.50 -6.93 -11.36
N TRP A 87 13.41 -6.65 -10.66
CA TRP A 87 12.52 -7.69 -10.16
C TRP A 87 11.08 -7.32 -10.49
N GLY A 88 10.31 -8.30 -10.96
CA GLY A 88 8.88 -8.12 -11.22
C GLY A 88 8.04 -8.25 -9.96
N ARG A 89 6.75 -7.91 -10.10
CA ARG A 89 5.73 -7.93 -9.04
C ARG A 89 5.78 -9.14 -8.11
N ASP A 90 5.87 -10.36 -8.64
CA ASP A 90 5.81 -11.57 -7.81
C ASP A 90 7.00 -11.70 -6.85
N THR A 91 8.20 -11.31 -7.31
CA THR A 91 9.41 -11.30 -6.48
C THR A 91 9.32 -10.23 -5.41
N ASP A 92 8.82 -9.05 -5.78
CA ASP A 92 8.61 -7.93 -4.85
C ASP A 92 7.61 -8.31 -3.73
N LEU A 93 6.42 -8.79 -4.10
CA LEU A 93 5.40 -9.23 -3.14
C LEU A 93 5.91 -10.30 -2.17
N ARG A 94 6.68 -11.27 -2.69
CA ARG A 94 7.27 -12.33 -1.86
C ARG A 94 8.28 -11.77 -0.87
N THR A 95 9.13 -10.85 -1.34
CA THR A 95 10.20 -10.24 -0.55
C THR A 95 9.62 -9.33 0.52
N THR A 96 8.72 -8.43 0.15
CA THR A 96 8.02 -7.51 1.06
C THR A 96 7.18 -8.28 2.07
N GLY A 97 6.50 -9.36 1.67
CA GLY A 97 5.81 -10.24 2.61
C GLY A 97 6.76 -10.88 3.64
N GLY A 98 7.99 -11.21 3.24
CA GLY A 98 9.06 -11.63 4.16
C GLY A 98 9.43 -10.56 5.17
N MET A 99 9.65 -9.34 4.69
CA MET A 99 9.94 -8.17 5.52
C MET A 99 8.82 -7.91 6.54
N PHE A 100 7.55 -7.96 6.11
CA PHE A 100 6.37 -7.79 6.97
C PHE A 100 6.34 -8.82 8.11
N ARG A 101 6.78 -10.05 7.89
CA ARG A 101 6.84 -11.07 8.96
C ARG A 101 8.03 -10.88 9.90
N TYR A 102 9.13 -10.35 9.41
CA TYR A 102 10.37 -10.26 10.17
C TYR A 102 10.39 -9.07 11.14
N PHE A 103 9.97 -7.89 10.67
CA PHE A 103 10.03 -6.67 11.48
C PHE A 103 8.77 -6.51 12.34
N ARG A 104 8.96 -6.05 13.58
CA ARG A 104 7.87 -5.73 14.51
C ARG A 104 7.20 -4.43 14.10
N THR A 105 8.02 -3.42 13.82
CA THR A 105 7.60 -2.09 13.37
C THR A 105 8.13 -1.84 11.97
N LEU A 106 7.25 -1.36 11.11
CA LEU A 106 7.52 -0.92 9.76
C LEU A 106 6.70 0.35 9.55
N ASP A 107 7.32 1.48 9.25
CA ASP A 107 6.59 2.68 8.85
C ASP A 107 7.41 3.43 7.80
N VAL A 108 6.76 3.82 6.71
CA VAL A 108 7.36 4.64 5.67
C VAL A 108 6.68 6.00 5.66
N VAL A 109 7.48 7.05 5.69
CA VAL A 109 7.01 8.44 5.59
C VAL A 109 7.51 9.00 4.27
N TRP A 110 6.57 9.41 3.42
CA TRP A 110 6.86 10.14 2.18
C TRP A 110 7.02 11.62 2.53
N ASN A 111 8.25 12.15 2.42
CA ASN A 111 8.60 13.47 2.92
C ASN A 111 8.32 14.56 1.88
N THR A 112 9.01 14.50 0.75
CA THR A 112 8.87 15.49 -0.33
C THR A 112 8.54 14.76 -1.61
N LEU A 113 7.40 15.09 -2.20
CA LEU A 113 7.02 14.66 -3.54
C LEU A 113 7.38 15.78 -4.52
N SER A 114 8.10 15.43 -5.60
CA SER A 114 8.33 16.36 -6.70
C SER A 114 7.02 16.75 -7.37
N GLN A 115 7.05 17.81 -8.18
CA GLN A 115 5.97 18.08 -9.12
C GLN A 115 5.77 16.86 -10.02
N ALA A 116 4.52 16.54 -10.32
CA ALA A 116 4.13 15.45 -11.21
C ALA A 116 4.60 15.75 -12.63
N ASP A 117 5.41 14.85 -13.18
CA ASP A 117 5.76 14.86 -14.60
C ASP A 117 4.94 13.81 -15.35
N THR A 118 4.40 14.20 -16.50
CA THR A 118 3.63 13.29 -17.36
C THR A 118 4.58 12.70 -18.38
N VAL A 119 4.88 11.40 -18.25
CA VAL A 119 5.80 10.71 -19.16
C VAL A 119 5.06 9.69 -20.03
N SER A 120 5.62 9.42 -21.20
CA SER A 120 5.14 8.31 -22.03
C SER A 120 5.51 7.00 -21.33
N PRO A 121 4.63 5.99 -21.36
CA PRO A 121 4.90 4.70 -20.73
C PRO A 121 6.19 4.08 -21.27
N PRO A 122 7.02 3.44 -20.42
CA PRO A 122 8.27 2.81 -20.84
C PRO A 122 8.05 1.62 -21.79
N VAL A 123 6.85 1.02 -21.74
CA VAL A 123 6.42 -0.04 -22.65
C VAL A 123 5.28 0.51 -23.50
N SER A 124 5.48 0.55 -24.81
CA SER A 124 4.41 0.72 -25.79
C SER A 124 3.51 -0.51 -25.76
N SER A 125 2.64 -0.58 -24.75
CA SER A 125 1.58 -1.58 -24.73
C SER A 125 0.54 -1.20 -25.77
N PRO A 126 0.20 -2.07 -26.74
CA PRO A 126 -0.82 -1.78 -27.76
C PRO A 126 -2.16 -1.36 -27.15
N ASP A 127 -2.42 -1.80 -25.91
CA ASP A 127 -3.66 -1.57 -25.18
C ASP A 127 -3.62 -0.35 -24.24
N PHE A 128 -2.53 0.44 -24.26
CA PHE A 128 -2.39 1.60 -23.40
C PHE A 128 -2.24 2.90 -24.20
N THR A 129 -3.29 3.69 -24.21
CA THR A 129 -3.39 5.04 -24.77
C THR A 129 -3.39 6.12 -23.68
N GLY A 130 -2.71 5.86 -22.56
CA GLY A 130 -2.63 6.77 -21.42
C GLY A 130 -1.26 7.43 -21.26
N TYR A 131 -1.13 8.20 -20.20
CA TYR A 131 0.13 8.71 -19.69
C TYR A 131 0.46 8.04 -18.36
N VAL A 132 1.74 8.06 -17.98
CA VAL A 132 2.16 7.72 -16.62
C VAL A 132 2.56 9.00 -15.89
N ILE A 133 2.27 9.04 -14.59
CA ILE A 133 2.65 10.13 -13.71
C ILE A 133 3.92 9.73 -12.98
N GLU A 134 4.97 10.53 -13.09
CA GLU A 134 6.25 10.30 -12.43
C GLU A 134 6.43 11.25 -11.23
N HIS A 135 6.93 10.70 -10.14
CA HIS A 135 7.37 11.46 -8.97
C HIS A 135 8.73 10.98 -8.47
N HIS A 136 9.62 11.93 -8.23
CA HIS A 136 10.76 11.76 -7.36
C HIS A 136 10.34 12.05 -5.92
N ILE A 137 10.55 11.10 -5.02
CA ILE A 137 10.07 11.18 -3.65
C ILE A 137 11.23 10.90 -2.69
N THR A 138 11.40 11.77 -1.70
CA THR A 138 12.27 11.48 -0.56
C THR A 138 11.46 10.77 0.53
N TYR A 139 12.04 9.78 1.18
CA TYR A 139 11.34 9.00 2.20
C TYR A 139 12.18 8.74 3.44
N THR A 140 11.48 8.45 4.54
CA THR A 140 12.07 7.92 5.78
C THR A 140 11.40 6.60 6.12
N LEU A 141 12.19 5.53 6.23
CA LEU A 141 11.74 4.19 6.54
C LEU A 141 12.22 3.79 7.94
N THR A 142 11.27 3.54 8.83
CA THR A 142 11.54 3.01 10.18
C THR A 142 11.30 1.51 10.18
N LEU A 143 12.32 0.74 10.58
CA LEU A 143 12.28 -0.72 10.70
C LEU A 143 12.76 -1.10 12.10
N ASP A 144 12.02 -1.91 12.85
CA ASP A 144 12.49 -2.46 14.13
C ASP A 144 12.23 -3.96 14.23
N GLY A 145 13.30 -4.75 14.35
CA GLY A 145 13.26 -6.21 14.51
C GLY A 145 13.42 -6.68 15.97
N GLY A 146 13.30 -5.78 16.95
CA GLY A 146 13.63 -6.01 18.36
C GLY A 146 15.00 -5.46 18.78
N ARG A 147 15.59 -4.58 17.98
CA ARG A 147 16.80 -3.80 18.26
C ARG A 147 16.62 -2.43 17.62
N ALA A 148 17.06 -1.36 18.28
CA ALA A 148 16.99 -0.03 17.71
C ALA A 148 17.84 0.03 16.43
N ILE A 149 17.17 0.18 15.28
CA ILE A 149 17.79 0.45 13.98
C ILE A 149 17.50 1.92 13.66
N PRO A 150 18.51 2.74 13.31
CA PRO A 150 18.27 4.09 12.85
C PRO A 150 17.33 4.10 11.62
N PRO A 151 16.42 5.08 11.50
CA PRO A 151 15.61 5.21 10.30
C PRO A 151 16.48 5.36 9.05
N LEU A 152 16.09 4.66 7.98
CA LEU A 152 16.72 4.77 6.67
C LEU A 152 16.09 5.95 5.94
N ASN A 153 16.89 6.78 5.28
CA ASN A 153 16.40 7.88 4.47
C ASN A 153 16.83 7.65 3.03
N GLY A 154 15.93 7.81 2.09
CA GLY A 154 16.23 7.51 0.70
C GLY A 154 15.44 8.35 -0.28
N GLU A 155 15.71 8.10 -1.55
CA GLU A 155 15.07 8.72 -2.70
C GLU A 155 14.61 7.65 -3.66
N VAL A 156 13.36 7.77 -4.08
CA VAL A 156 12.69 6.83 -4.99
C VAL A 156 12.09 7.58 -6.17
N LEU A 157 12.14 6.96 -7.35
CA LEU A 157 11.31 7.35 -8.49
C LEU A 157 10.15 6.35 -8.59
N PHE A 158 8.93 6.87 -8.51
CA PHE A 158 7.73 6.09 -8.81
C PHE A 158 7.09 6.58 -10.10
N GLN A 159 6.63 5.62 -10.92
CA GLN A 159 5.69 5.89 -11.99
C GLN A 159 4.34 5.26 -11.66
N PHE A 160 3.29 6.05 -11.84
CA PHE A 160 1.92 5.67 -11.58
C PHE A 160 1.14 5.54 -12.89
N ILE A 161 0.41 4.45 -13.02
CA ILE A 161 -0.47 4.15 -14.16
C ILE A 161 -1.93 4.10 -13.70
N GLN A 162 -2.83 4.65 -14.51
CA GLN A 162 -4.26 4.57 -14.24
C GLN A 162 -4.89 3.35 -14.93
N ARG A 163 -5.63 2.52 -14.17
CA ARG A 163 -6.49 1.45 -14.69
C ARG A 163 -7.92 1.66 -14.22
N GLY A 164 -8.80 2.07 -15.13
CA GLY A 164 -10.17 2.45 -14.78
C GLY A 164 -10.17 3.63 -13.80
N PRO A 165 -10.85 3.55 -12.64
CA PRO A 165 -10.91 4.65 -11.69
C PRO A 165 -9.72 4.72 -10.72
N ARG A 166 -8.76 3.78 -10.79
CA ARG A 166 -7.68 3.65 -9.80
C ARG A 166 -6.29 3.84 -10.41
N TYR A 167 -5.37 4.35 -9.61
CA TYR A 167 -3.95 4.42 -9.88
C TYR A 167 -3.21 3.28 -9.18
N TYR A 168 -2.08 2.89 -9.79
CA TYR A 168 -1.19 1.83 -9.36
C TYR A 168 0.25 2.23 -9.63
N ILE A 169 1.19 1.74 -8.82
CA ILE A 169 2.62 1.86 -9.09
C ILE A 169 2.97 0.85 -10.19
N SER A 170 3.43 1.34 -11.34
CA SER A 170 3.93 0.50 -12.44
C SER A 170 5.45 0.38 -12.45
N PHE A 171 6.15 1.33 -11.84
CA PHE A 171 7.60 1.32 -11.77
C PHE A 171 8.08 1.92 -10.46
N TRP A 172 9.11 1.30 -9.88
CA TRP A 172 9.83 1.76 -8.71
C TRP A 172 11.33 1.65 -8.99
N GLU A 173 12.04 2.77 -8.97
CA GLU A 173 13.51 2.78 -8.92
C GLU A 173 14.04 3.37 -7.62
N ASP A 174 14.87 2.61 -6.89
CA ASP A 174 15.65 3.14 -5.78
C ASP A 174 16.84 3.93 -6.33
N LEU A 175 16.79 5.26 -6.16
CA LEU A 175 17.82 6.17 -6.64
C LEU A 175 18.96 6.32 -5.64
N LYS A 176 18.62 6.35 -4.34
CA LYS A 176 19.57 6.56 -3.26
C LYS A 176 19.02 6.03 -1.94
N ILE A 177 19.87 5.37 -1.16
CA ILE A 177 19.64 4.96 0.25
C ILE A 177 20.82 5.45 1.07
#